data_AF-A0A9E3QGA6-F1
#
_entry.id   AF-A0A9E3QGA6-F1
#
_cell.length_a   1.000
_cell.length_b   1.000
_cell.length_c   1.000
_cell.angle_alpha   90.00
_cell.angle_beta   90.00
_cell.angle_gamma   90.00
#
_symmetry.space_group_name_H-M   'P 1'
#
loop_
_entity.id
_entity.type
_entity.pdbx_description
1 polymer ?
#
loop_
_entity_poly.entity_id
_entity_poly.type
_entity_poly.pdbx_seq_one_letter_code
_entity_poly.pdbx_strand_id
1 'polypeptide(L)'
;MHKAFTLATVAVTLAWGTATQAGPILDLGIAAPTSGTISYAGGTTSLSGTAITVRDVVGLGTAANAGVSRDLVDGQLDFHTGANVGFTVTTGSTGIYDFAGGGTLTLIGGLDLSDVPDGDLTDAEDLLAGSILLSGTFDTASVIALPNGDFKVVVSQFTTTLASQLAAFYGLPAGAGILYTGNLNLSFLASGGGGAAFSSTTVLSGDITLQPVPEPSSLMLAGVGVVIALAYGWRWRRRRPAA
;
A
#
# COMPACT_ATOMS: atom_id res chain seq x y z
N MET A 1 22.71 -44.05 45.08
CA MET A 1 22.39 -42.66 45.49
C MET A 1 22.49 -41.77 44.25
N HIS A 2 21.38 -41.67 43.53
CA HIS A 2 21.27 -40.95 42.26
C HIS A 2 20.86 -39.50 42.52
N LYS A 3 21.70 -38.53 42.14
CA LYS A 3 21.37 -37.11 42.20
C LYS A 3 20.86 -36.66 40.84
N ALA A 4 19.68 -36.06 40.87
CA ALA A 4 18.80 -35.73 39.77
C ALA A 4 19.46 -34.87 38.69
N PHE A 5 19.36 -35.35 37.45
CA PHE A 5 19.61 -34.59 36.24
C PHE A 5 18.30 -33.87 35.88
N THR A 6 18.04 -32.71 36.48
CA THR A 6 16.81 -31.96 36.23
C THR A 6 16.91 -31.28 34.87
N LEU A 7 16.23 -31.91 33.92
CA LEU A 7 15.99 -31.54 32.54
C LEU A 7 15.42 -30.11 32.45
N ALA A 8 16.25 -29.13 32.07
CA ALA A 8 15.80 -27.80 31.70
C ALA A 8 15.51 -27.76 30.18
N THR A 9 14.50 -28.51 29.76
CA THR A 9 13.89 -28.34 28.43
C THR A 9 13.08 -27.06 28.50
N VAL A 10 13.72 -25.91 28.26
CA VAL A 10 12.99 -24.69 27.92
C VAL A 10 12.35 -24.98 26.57
N ALA A 11 11.08 -25.35 26.61
CA ALA A 11 10.23 -25.48 25.44
C ALA A 11 10.23 -24.11 24.75
N VAL A 12 11.06 -23.98 23.72
CA VAL A 12 10.93 -22.96 22.68
C VAL A 12 9.72 -23.36 21.84
N THR A 13 8.54 -23.39 22.45
CA THR A 13 7.29 -23.14 21.73
C THR A 13 7.21 -21.63 21.53
N LEU A 14 8.18 -21.08 20.78
CA LEU A 14 7.98 -19.79 20.13
C LEU A 14 6.80 -20.04 19.22
N ALA A 15 5.68 -19.48 19.65
CA ALA A 15 4.43 -19.49 18.95
C ALA A 15 4.72 -19.30 17.46
N TRP A 16 4.33 -20.28 16.67
CA TRP A 16 3.99 -20.06 15.28
C TRP A 16 2.70 -19.25 15.33
N GLY A 17 2.80 -18.01 15.82
CA GLY A 17 1.79 -17.01 15.62
C GLY A 17 1.81 -16.80 14.13
N THR A 18 0.90 -17.49 13.43
CA THR A 18 0.51 -17.08 12.10
C THR A 18 0.17 -15.61 12.25
N ALA A 19 0.92 -14.74 11.60
CA ALA A 19 0.55 -13.33 11.50
C ALA A 19 -0.74 -13.29 10.68
N THR A 20 -1.87 -13.57 11.32
CA THR A 20 -3.20 -13.35 10.77
C THR A 20 -3.44 -11.85 10.93
N GLN A 21 -2.78 -11.07 10.10
CA GLN A 21 -2.96 -9.64 10.04
C GLN A 21 -3.79 -9.36 8.79
N ALA A 22 -5.12 -9.35 8.94
CA ALA A 22 -5.91 -8.41 8.16
C ALA A 22 -5.55 -7.04 8.75
N GLY A 23 -4.45 -6.47 8.23
CA GLY A 23 -3.98 -5.17 8.69
C GLY A 23 -5.06 -4.11 8.46
N PRO A 24 -5.05 -3.02 9.22
CA PRO A 24 -5.92 -1.90 8.92
C PRO A 24 -5.67 -1.44 7.49
N ILE A 25 -6.74 -1.30 6.71
CA ILE A 25 -6.68 -0.97 5.28
C ILE A 25 -7.24 0.44 5.12
N LEU A 26 -6.50 1.35 4.49
CA LEU A 26 -7.14 2.52 3.89
C LEU A 26 -7.64 2.14 2.52
N ASP A 27 -8.91 2.43 2.26
CA ASP A 27 -9.55 2.26 0.96
C ASP A 27 -9.86 3.64 0.39
N LEU A 28 -9.26 3.97 -0.75
CA LEU A 28 -9.48 5.23 -1.45
C LEU A 28 -10.30 4.99 -2.71
N GLY A 29 -11.49 5.55 -2.77
CA GLY A 29 -12.43 5.35 -3.87
C GLY A 29 -12.11 6.26 -5.06
N ILE A 30 -12.04 5.69 -6.26
CA ILE A 30 -11.90 6.46 -7.50
C ILE A 30 -13.30 6.82 -8.02
N ALA A 31 -13.57 8.12 -8.20
CA ALA A 31 -14.87 8.64 -8.63
C ALA A 31 -15.02 8.54 -10.14
N ALA A 32 -15.86 7.62 -10.61
CA ALA A 32 -16.21 7.57 -12.02
C ALA A 32 -17.47 8.37 -12.36
N PRO A 33 -17.55 8.98 -13.55
CA PRO A 33 -16.47 9.12 -14.54
C PRO A 33 -15.40 10.13 -14.06
N THR A 34 -14.12 9.82 -14.25
CA THR A 34 -13.05 10.80 -14.01
C THR A 34 -12.81 11.62 -15.28
N SER A 35 -12.30 12.85 -15.14
CA SER A 35 -11.75 13.62 -16.26
C SER A 35 -10.33 13.20 -16.64
N GLY A 36 -9.75 12.25 -15.90
CA GLY A 36 -8.37 11.82 -16.05
C GLY A 36 -8.16 10.99 -17.32
N THR A 37 -6.89 10.74 -17.60
CA THR A 37 -6.48 9.93 -18.75
C THR A 37 -5.65 8.73 -18.32
N ILE A 38 -5.72 7.67 -19.10
CA ILE A 38 -4.83 6.51 -19.00
C ILE A 38 -4.26 6.27 -20.40
N SER A 39 -2.95 6.08 -20.51
CA SER A 39 -2.31 5.85 -21.79
C SER A 39 -1.07 4.97 -21.70
N TYR A 40 -0.82 4.26 -22.79
CA TYR A 40 0.37 3.47 -23.03
C TYR A 40 0.74 3.60 -24.51
N ALA A 41 1.96 4.04 -24.79
CA ALA A 41 2.40 4.40 -26.14
C ALA A 41 2.89 3.20 -26.97
N GLY A 42 2.89 1.99 -26.43
CA GLY A 42 3.41 0.79 -27.10
C GLY A 42 4.90 0.53 -26.82
N GLY A 43 5.40 -0.61 -27.31
CA GLY A 43 6.80 -1.01 -27.17
C GLY A 43 7.21 -1.25 -25.71
N THR A 44 8.26 -0.53 -25.26
CA THR A 44 8.82 -0.61 -23.91
C THR A 44 8.47 0.62 -23.06
N THR A 45 7.44 1.38 -23.45
CA THR A 45 7.04 2.59 -22.71
C THR A 45 6.26 2.23 -21.43
N SER A 46 6.19 3.17 -20.50
CA SER A 46 5.40 3.01 -19.27
C SER A 46 3.91 3.19 -19.53
N LEU A 47 3.08 2.55 -18.70
CA LEU A 47 1.69 2.95 -18.52
C LEU A 47 1.66 4.25 -17.71
N SER A 48 0.81 5.19 -18.13
CA SER A 48 0.65 6.49 -17.47
C SER A 48 -0.81 6.76 -17.19
N GLY A 49 -1.12 7.18 -15.97
CA GLY A 49 -2.40 7.74 -15.57
C GLY A 49 -2.22 9.17 -15.12
N THR A 50 -3.12 10.07 -15.51
CA THR A 50 -3.01 11.49 -15.16
C THR A 50 -4.37 12.07 -14.77
N ALA A 51 -4.39 12.85 -13.69
CA ALA A 51 -5.55 13.56 -13.15
C ALA A 51 -6.78 12.65 -12.93
N ILE A 52 -6.55 11.42 -12.46
CA ILE A 52 -7.62 10.46 -12.15
C ILE A 52 -8.25 10.88 -10.82
N THR A 53 -9.53 11.23 -10.82
CA THR A 53 -10.23 11.74 -9.64
C THR A 53 -10.40 10.68 -8.55
N VAL A 54 -9.92 10.99 -7.34
CA VAL A 54 -10.14 10.20 -6.13
C VAL A 54 -11.16 10.95 -5.26
N ARG A 55 -12.21 10.26 -4.84
CA ARG A 55 -13.37 10.86 -4.16
C ARG A 55 -13.21 10.89 -2.66
N ASP A 56 -12.84 9.77 -2.07
CA ASP A 56 -12.87 9.60 -0.63
C ASP A 56 -11.78 8.64 -0.16
N VAL A 57 -11.54 8.67 1.15
CA VAL A 57 -10.72 7.70 1.88
C VAL A 57 -11.51 7.18 3.06
N VAL A 58 -11.49 5.86 3.26
CA VAL A 58 -12.15 5.16 4.36
C VAL A 58 -11.14 4.32 5.12
N GLY A 59 -11.17 4.42 6.45
CA GLY A 59 -10.38 3.55 7.32
C GLY A 59 -11.10 2.22 7.60
N LEU A 60 -10.65 1.12 7.01
CA LEU A 60 -11.20 -0.22 7.25
C LEU A 60 -10.43 -0.93 8.35
N GLY A 61 -11.06 -1.13 9.51
CA GLY A 61 -10.44 -1.80 10.66
C GLY A 61 -9.27 -1.03 11.28
N THR A 62 -9.20 0.28 11.02
CA THR A 62 -8.20 1.20 11.57
C THR A 62 -8.38 1.38 13.08
N ALA A 63 -7.29 1.72 13.80
CA ALA A 63 -7.35 1.84 15.26
C ALA A 63 -8.15 3.07 15.72
N ALA A 64 -8.11 4.15 14.92
CA ALA A 64 -8.97 5.32 15.07
C ALA A 64 -9.84 5.48 13.82
N ASN A 65 -11.03 6.06 13.99
CA ASN A 65 -11.94 6.42 12.90
C ASN A 65 -12.26 5.27 11.92
N ALA A 66 -12.39 4.05 12.43
CA ALA A 66 -12.78 2.90 11.62
C ALA A 66 -14.19 3.06 11.04
N GLY A 67 -14.34 2.81 9.74
CA GLY A 67 -15.57 2.97 8.97
C GLY A 67 -15.93 4.43 8.66
N VAL A 68 -15.13 5.39 9.14
CA VAL A 68 -15.33 6.80 8.83
C VAL A 68 -14.78 7.07 7.42
N SER A 69 -15.61 7.70 6.60
CA SER A 69 -15.22 8.21 5.29
C SER A 69 -14.90 9.69 5.36
N ARG A 70 -13.88 10.12 4.62
CA ARG A 70 -13.58 11.53 4.38
C ARG A 70 -13.50 11.78 2.88
N ASP A 71 -14.29 12.74 2.42
CA ASP A 71 -14.27 13.15 1.02
C ASP A 71 -13.02 14.00 0.77
N LEU A 72 -12.32 13.69 -0.32
CA LEU A 72 -11.18 14.45 -0.79
C LEU A 72 -11.67 15.68 -1.54
N VAL A 73 -11.08 16.83 -1.21
CA VAL A 73 -11.22 18.07 -1.98
C VAL A 73 -10.15 18.08 -3.06
N ASP A 74 -10.55 18.17 -4.33
CA ASP A 74 -9.65 18.16 -5.50
C ASP A 74 -8.68 16.97 -5.54
N GLY A 75 -9.16 15.77 -5.14
CA GLY A 75 -8.37 14.55 -5.15
C GLY A 75 -7.95 14.10 -6.56
N GLN A 76 -6.65 14.07 -6.83
CA GLN A 76 -6.09 13.71 -8.13
C GLN A 76 -4.93 12.71 -8.00
N LEU A 77 -5.09 11.57 -8.66
CA LEU A 77 -4.07 10.53 -8.80
C LEU A 77 -3.34 10.69 -10.15
N ASP A 78 -2.03 10.78 -10.06
CA ASP A 78 -1.09 10.68 -11.19
C ASP A 78 -0.16 9.49 -10.98
N PHE A 79 0.12 8.75 -12.05
CA PHE A 79 1.05 7.63 -11.97
C PHE A 79 1.77 7.34 -13.29
N HIS A 80 2.98 6.79 -13.17
CA HIS A 80 3.77 6.20 -14.23
C HIS A 80 4.35 4.88 -13.74
N THR A 81 4.15 3.79 -14.47
CA THR A 81 4.76 2.50 -14.13
C THR A 81 6.23 2.45 -14.58
N GLY A 82 6.91 1.32 -14.33
CA GLY A 82 8.08 0.95 -15.11
C GLY A 82 7.74 0.62 -16.57
N ALA A 83 8.77 0.28 -17.34
CA ALA A 83 8.64 -0.09 -18.74
C ALA A 83 7.77 -1.34 -18.93
N ASN A 84 7.01 -1.39 -20.03
CA ASN A 84 6.39 -2.64 -20.47
C ASN A 84 7.47 -3.70 -20.74
N VAL A 85 7.33 -4.87 -20.12
CA VAL A 85 8.24 -6.01 -20.24
C VAL A 85 7.64 -7.16 -21.05
N GLY A 86 6.34 -7.11 -21.36
CA GLY A 86 5.72 -8.20 -22.11
C GLY A 86 4.25 -8.00 -22.42
N PHE A 87 3.79 -8.77 -23.40
CA PHE A 87 2.37 -8.97 -23.65
C PHE A 87 2.08 -10.46 -23.79
N THR A 88 1.23 -10.98 -22.91
CA THR A 88 0.80 -12.38 -22.93
C THR A 88 -0.57 -12.48 -23.57
N VAL A 89 -0.64 -13.06 -24.77
CA VAL A 89 -1.91 -13.33 -25.47
C VAL A 89 -2.69 -14.40 -24.72
N THR A 90 -3.95 -14.13 -24.39
CA THR A 90 -4.86 -15.14 -23.83
C THR A 90 -5.76 -15.72 -24.91
N THR A 91 -6.42 -14.87 -25.70
CA THR A 91 -7.29 -15.27 -26.83
C THR A 91 -7.46 -14.14 -27.84
N GLY A 92 -7.06 -14.35 -29.10
CA GLY A 92 -7.19 -13.33 -30.14
C GLY A 92 -6.44 -12.03 -29.79
N SER A 93 -7.14 -10.90 -29.72
CA SER A 93 -6.60 -9.60 -29.31
C SER A 93 -6.59 -9.34 -27.79
N THR A 94 -7.08 -10.31 -27.01
CA THR A 94 -7.14 -10.30 -25.54
C THR A 94 -5.81 -10.73 -24.96
N GLY A 95 -5.36 -10.06 -23.90
CA GLY A 95 -4.13 -10.44 -23.22
C GLY A 95 -3.78 -9.53 -22.07
N ILE A 96 -2.61 -9.80 -21.48
CA ILE A 96 -2.09 -9.11 -20.31
C ILE A 96 -0.84 -8.34 -20.73
N TYR A 97 -0.84 -7.04 -20.49
CA TYR A 97 0.36 -6.20 -20.58
C TYR A 97 1.05 -6.23 -19.23
N ASP A 98 2.34 -6.51 -19.20
CA ASP A 98 3.11 -6.62 -17.97
C ASP A 98 4.13 -5.49 -17.90
N PHE A 99 4.11 -4.71 -16.82
CA PHE A 99 4.99 -3.58 -16.60
C PHE A 99 5.91 -3.86 -15.41
N ALA A 100 7.20 -3.58 -15.59
CA ALA A 100 8.18 -3.66 -14.52
C ALA A 100 7.87 -2.67 -13.39
N GLY A 101 8.46 -2.92 -12.22
CA GLY A 101 8.52 -1.95 -11.13
C GLY A 101 9.32 -0.69 -11.48
N GLY A 102 9.22 0.31 -10.60
CA GLY A 102 9.75 1.65 -10.77
C GLY A 102 8.66 2.67 -11.06
N GLY A 103 9.05 3.78 -11.68
CA GLY A 103 8.14 4.90 -11.95
C GLY A 103 7.68 5.62 -10.68
N THR A 104 6.50 6.22 -10.72
CA THR A 104 5.96 7.07 -9.65
C THR A 104 4.46 6.87 -9.51
N LEU A 105 3.94 7.02 -8.29
CA LEU A 105 2.52 7.13 -8.02
C LEU A 105 2.34 8.24 -6.99
N THR A 106 1.47 9.22 -7.28
CA THR A 106 1.23 10.38 -6.43
C THR A 106 -0.25 10.69 -6.39
N LEU A 107 -0.79 10.83 -5.18
CA LEU A 107 -2.13 11.34 -4.94
C LEU A 107 -2.01 12.68 -4.22
N ILE A 108 -2.58 13.72 -4.83
CA ILE A 108 -2.74 15.03 -4.21
C ILE A 108 -4.22 15.28 -3.90
N GLY A 109 -4.49 16.12 -2.91
CA GLY A 109 -5.84 16.53 -2.53
C GLY A 109 -5.86 17.21 -1.16
N GLY A 110 -7.04 17.67 -0.76
CA GLY A 110 -7.32 18.15 0.58
C GLY A 110 -8.26 17.22 1.34
N LEU A 111 -8.20 17.24 2.67
CA LEU A 111 -9.05 16.47 3.57
C LEU A 111 -9.35 17.30 4.82
N ASP A 112 -10.63 17.41 5.13
CA ASP A 112 -11.13 17.88 6.41
C ASP A 112 -11.03 16.71 7.40
N LEU A 113 -10.05 16.80 8.30
CA LEU A 113 -9.72 15.78 9.28
C LEU A 113 -10.23 16.15 10.68
N SER A 114 -11.03 17.20 10.78
CA SER A 114 -11.66 17.61 12.03
C SER A 114 -12.67 16.56 12.53
N ASP A 115 -13.00 16.64 13.83
CA ASP A 115 -14.03 15.80 14.44
C ASP A 115 -15.44 16.12 13.92
N VAL A 116 -15.65 17.35 13.41
CA VAL A 116 -16.93 17.83 12.88
C VAL A 116 -16.70 18.24 11.42
N PRO A 117 -16.82 17.29 10.47
CA PRO A 117 -16.51 17.58 9.08
C PRO A 117 -17.51 18.62 8.53
N ASP A 118 -17.04 19.84 8.34
CA ASP A 118 -17.81 20.98 7.82
C ASP A 118 -17.38 21.37 6.39
N GLY A 119 -16.34 20.70 5.87
CA GLY A 119 -15.79 20.92 4.54
C GLY A 119 -14.87 22.15 4.47
N ASP A 120 -14.62 22.82 5.60
CA ASP A 120 -13.54 23.77 5.72
C ASP A 120 -12.20 23.00 5.82
N LEU A 121 -11.14 23.57 5.26
CA LEU A 121 -9.79 23.01 5.31
C LEU A 121 -8.85 23.92 6.12
N THR A 122 -9.39 24.79 6.97
CA THR A 122 -8.60 25.80 7.68
C THR A 122 -8.17 25.36 9.07
N ASP A 123 -8.62 24.20 9.55
CA ASP A 123 -8.19 23.68 10.85
C ASP A 123 -6.74 23.19 10.81
N ALA A 124 -6.09 23.16 11.98
CA ALA A 124 -4.67 22.85 12.07
C ALA A 124 -4.35 21.39 11.70
N GLU A 125 -5.33 20.51 11.87
CA GLU A 125 -5.28 19.08 11.61
C GLU A 125 -5.52 18.74 10.13
N ASP A 126 -6.10 19.66 9.36
CA ASP A 126 -6.53 19.43 7.98
C ASP A 126 -5.36 19.31 7.01
N LEU A 127 -5.65 18.68 5.88
CA LEU A 127 -4.80 18.70 4.70
C LEU A 127 -5.41 19.67 3.70
N LEU A 128 -4.67 20.74 3.39
CA LEU A 128 -5.08 21.72 2.38
C LEU A 128 -5.18 21.08 0.99
N ALA A 129 -6.06 21.61 0.14
CA ALA A 129 -6.15 21.20 -1.26
C ALA A 129 -4.77 21.27 -1.95
N GLY A 130 -4.45 20.25 -2.74
CA GLY A 130 -3.14 20.10 -3.39
C GLY A 130 -2.02 19.53 -2.50
N SER A 131 -2.30 19.19 -1.24
CA SER A 131 -1.34 18.45 -0.39
C SER A 131 -1.07 17.07 -0.96
N ILE A 132 0.17 16.57 -0.83
CA ILE A 132 0.49 15.18 -1.18
C ILE A 132 -0.08 14.28 -0.08
N LEU A 133 -1.12 13.53 -0.42
CA LEU A 133 -1.73 12.54 0.48
C LEU A 133 -0.93 11.23 0.47
N LEU A 134 -0.41 10.86 -0.70
CA LEU A 134 0.33 9.62 -0.91
C LEU A 134 1.37 9.76 -2.01
N SER A 135 2.56 9.20 -1.82
CA SER A 135 3.64 9.21 -2.82
C SER A 135 4.53 7.98 -2.74
N GLY A 136 4.70 7.28 -3.87
CA GLY A 136 5.36 5.99 -3.94
C GLY A 136 5.85 5.59 -5.33
N THR A 137 6.21 4.31 -5.45
CA THR A 137 6.74 3.67 -6.66
C THR A 137 6.09 2.31 -6.87
N PHE A 138 5.87 1.90 -8.12
CA PHE A 138 5.31 0.58 -8.39
C PHE A 138 6.34 -0.52 -8.14
N ASP A 139 5.87 -1.62 -7.59
CA ASP A 139 6.63 -2.87 -7.51
C ASP A 139 6.40 -3.67 -8.80
N THR A 140 5.14 -3.74 -9.24
CA THR A 140 4.70 -4.33 -10.52
C THR A 140 3.35 -3.75 -10.94
N ALA A 141 3.05 -3.78 -12.23
CA ALA A 141 1.71 -3.46 -12.73
C ALA A 141 1.36 -4.32 -13.95
N SER A 142 0.09 -4.64 -14.09
CA SER A 142 -0.44 -5.32 -15.28
C SER A 142 -1.71 -4.65 -15.76
N VAL A 143 -1.93 -4.67 -17.08
CA VAL A 143 -3.20 -4.28 -17.69
C VAL A 143 -3.81 -5.50 -18.35
N ILE A 144 -4.97 -5.92 -17.86
CA ILE A 144 -5.74 -7.03 -18.41
C ILE A 144 -6.70 -6.44 -19.44
N ALA A 145 -6.51 -6.75 -20.71
CA ALA A 145 -7.50 -6.47 -21.75
C ALA A 145 -8.52 -7.60 -21.79
N LEU A 146 -9.81 -7.29 -21.66
CA LEU A 146 -10.91 -8.26 -21.75
C LEU A 146 -11.34 -8.51 -23.20
N PRO A 147 -12.18 -9.55 -23.47
CA PRO A 147 -12.71 -9.81 -24.80
C PRO A 147 -13.36 -8.56 -25.41
N ASN A 148 -13.21 -8.40 -26.74
CA ASN A 148 -13.49 -7.19 -27.52
C ASN A 148 -12.45 -6.06 -27.40
N GLY A 149 -11.44 -6.20 -26.53
CA GLY A 149 -10.25 -5.36 -26.48
C GLY A 149 -10.42 -3.99 -25.82
N ASP A 150 -11.64 -3.46 -25.76
CA ASP A 150 -11.92 -2.10 -25.29
C ASP A 150 -11.94 -1.98 -23.77
N PHE A 151 -12.48 -2.96 -23.05
CA PHE A 151 -12.49 -2.92 -21.59
C PHE A 151 -11.17 -3.42 -21.04
N LYS A 152 -10.56 -2.63 -20.16
CA LYS A 152 -9.27 -2.92 -19.54
C LYS A 152 -9.31 -2.69 -18.04
N VAL A 153 -8.52 -3.50 -17.32
CA VAL A 153 -8.33 -3.36 -15.87
C VAL A 153 -6.84 -3.23 -15.58
N VAL A 154 -6.45 -2.15 -14.91
CA VAL A 154 -5.14 -2.03 -14.26
C VAL A 154 -5.21 -2.77 -12.94
N VAL A 155 -4.24 -3.65 -12.69
CA VAL A 155 -3.98 -4.22 -11.37
C VAL A 155 -2.50 -4.03 -11.08
N SER A 156 -2.17 -3.48 -9.92
CA SER A 156 -0.79 -3.19 -9.59
C SER A 156 -0.54 -3.24 -8.10
N GLN A 157 0.73 -3.46 -7.76
CA GLN A 157 1.25 -3.36 -6.40
C GLN A 157 2.27 -2.22 -6.36
N PHE A 158 2.26 -1.45 -5.28
CA PHE A 158 3.20 -0.36 -5.08
C PHE A 158 3.59 -0.23 -3.61
N THR A 159 4.72 0.43 -3.39
CA THR A 159 5.19 0.83 -2.07
C THR A 159 5.19 2.35 -1.99
N THR A 160 4.70 2.89 -0.88
CA THR A 160 4.42 4.32 -0.77
C THR A 160 4.61 4.86 0.64
N THR A 161 4.57 6.18 0.76
CA THR A 161 4.44 6.92 2.01
C THR A 161 3.08 7.62 2.05
N LEU A 162 2.55 7.80 3.26
CA LEU A 162 1.26 8.44 3.52
C LEU A 162 1.49 9.77 4.26
N ALA A 163 0.66 10.78 3.99
CA ALA A 163 0.67 12.01 4.77
C ALA A 163 0.49 11.71 6.27
N SER A 164 1.32 12.34 7.12
CA SER A 164 1.32 12.07 8.56
C SER A 164 -0.01 12.37 9.24
N GLN A 165 -0.70 13.43 8.82
CA GLN A 165 -2.01 13.82 9.36
C GLN A 165 -3.06 12.77 9.03
N LEU A 166 -3.08 12.27 7.78
CA LEU A 166 -3.99 11.22 7.35
C LEU A 166 -3.72 9.90 8.09
N ALA A 167 -2.44 9.53 8.24
CA ALA A 167 -2.04 8.37 9.02
C ALA A 167 -2.50 8.51 10.49
N ALA A 168 -2.24 9.67 11.10
CA ALA A 168 -2.61 9.95 12.48
C ALA A 168 -4.13 9.93 12.70
N PHE A 169 -4.91 10.51 11.78
CA PHE A 169 -6.37 10.52 11.82
C PHE A 169 -6.94 9.10 11.91
N TYR A 170 -6.41 8.15 11.15
CA TYR A 170 -6.83 6.74 11.20
C TYR A 170 -6.08 5.90 12.26
N GLY A 171 -5.20 6.51 13.07
CA GLY A 171 -4.43 5.78 14.08
C GLY A 171 -3.45 4.78 13.47
N LEU A 172 -2.93 5.06 12.28
CA LEU A 172 -1.92 4.29 11.58
C LEU A 172 -0.51 4.78 11.96
N PRO A 173 0.53 3.94 11.77
CA PRO A 173 1.91 4.37 11.98
C PRO A 173 2.25 5.60 11.13
N ALA A 174 2.59 6.71 11.79
CA ALA A 174 2.92 7.97 11.14
C ALA A 174 4.39 8.33 11.37
N GLY A 175 5.01 8.99 10.41
CA GLY A 175 6.38 9.49 10.52
C GLY A 175 7.19 9.34 9.24
N ALA A 176 8.34 10.00 9.22
CA ALA A 176 9.26 9.92 8.08
C ALA A 176 9.76 8.49 7.86
N GLY A 177 9.59 7.98 6.64
CA GLY A 177 10.10 6.67 6.24
C GLY A 177 9.21 5.48 6.61
N ILE A 178 8.02 5.71 7.18
CA ILE A 178 7.03 4.65 7.33
C ILE A 178 6.48 4.29 5.95
N LEU A 179 6.66 3.03 5.56
CA LEU A 179 6.22 2.52 4.27
C LEU A 179 4.87 1.80 4.40
N TYR A 180 4.07 1.99 3.36
CA TYR A 180 2.82 1.31 3.14
C TYR A 180 2.94 0.51 1.85
N THR A 181 2.40 -0.71 1.84
CA THR A 181 2.18 -1.45 0.60
C THR A 181 0.74 -1.21 0.18
N GLY A 182 0.54 -0.92 -1.09
CA GLY A 182 -0.78 -0.73 -1.64
C GLY A 182 -1.02 -1.50 -2.92
N ASN A 183 -2.29 -1.58 -3.27
CA ASN A 183 -2.74 -2.07 -4.56
C ASN A 183 -3.59 -1.01 -5.22
N LEU A 184 -3.46 -0.87 -6.54
CA LEU A 184 -4.36 -0.07 -7.36
C LEU A 184 -5.10 -1.02 -8.29
N ASN A 185 -6.41 -0.88 -8.31
CA ASN A 185 -7.32 -1.55 -9.22
C ASN A 185 -8.17 -0.50 -9.94
N LEU A 186 -8.15 -0.50 -11.27
CA LEU A 186 -8.78 0.57 -12.07
C LEU A 186 -9.32 0.02 -13.36
N SER A 187 -10.61 0.21 -13.62
CA SER A 187 -11.26 -0.17 -14.87
C SER A 187 -11.47 1.03 -15.80
N PHE A 188 -11.27 0.82 -17.10
CA PHE A 188 -11.38 1.86 -18.11
C PHE A 188 -11.70 1.31 -19.51
N LEU A 189 -12.12 2.20 -20.42
CA LEU A 189 -12.38 1.86 -21.82
C LEU A 189 -11.31 2.45 -22.74
N ALA A 190 -10.53 1.63 -23.41
CA ALA A 190 -9.52 2.06 -24.37
C ALA A 190 -9.49 1.14 -25.59
N SER A 191 -9.62 1.73 -26.78
CA SER A 191 -9.39 1.00 -28.03
C SER A 191 -7.90 0.66 -28.18
N GLY A 192 -7.62 -0.54 -28.70
CA GLY A 192 -6.26 -1.06 -28.88
C GLY A 192 -6.11 -2.44 -28.22
N GLY A 193 -5.47 -3.38 -28.89
CA GLY A 193 -5.32 -4.75 -28.41
C GLY A 193 -4.09 -5.44 -28.98
N GLY A 194 -3.84 -6.68 -28.56
CA GLY A 194 -2.71 -7.45 -29.08
C GLY A 194 -1.34 -6.84 -28.81
N GLY A 195 -1.12 -6.20 -27.65
CA GLY A 195 0.16 -5.57 -27.29
C GLY A 195 0.37 -4.17 -27.88
N ALA A 196 -0.58 -3.66 -28.67
CA ALA A 196 -0.53 -2.31 -29.23
C ALA A 196 -0.72 -1.21 -28.16
N ALA A 197 -0.36 0.01 -28.54
CA ALA A 197 -0.64 1.23 -27.79
C ALA A 197 -2.14 1.42 -27.56
N PHE A 198 -2.50 2.12 -26.49
CA PHE A 198 -3.87 2.49 -26.17
C PHE A 198 -3.93 3.80 -25.37
N SER A 199 -5.08 4.47 -25.42
CA SER A 199 -5.36 5.64 -24.60
C SER A 199 -6.85 5.72 -24.28
N SER A 200 -7.18 6.28 -23.13
CA SER A 200 -8.53 6.44 -22.62
C SER A 200 -8.66 7.74 -21.84
N THR A 201 -9.82 8.38 -21.98
CA THR A 201 -10.32 9.44 -21.10
C THR A 201 -11.55 8.97 -20.32
N THR A 202 -11.81 7.66 -20.30
CA THR A 202 -13.02 7.05 -19.77
C THR A 202 -12.63 6.03 -18.71
N VAL A 203 -12.40 6.52 -17.50
CA VAL A 203 -12.20 5.70 -16.30
C VAL A 203 -13.57 5.38 -15.68
N LEU A 204 -13.84 4.10 -15.46
CA LEU A 204 -15.16 3.59 -15.10
C LEU A 204 -15.34 3.30 -13.61
N SER A 205 -14.27 2.90 -12.92
CA SER A 205 -14.24 2.69 -11.46
C SER A 205 -12.84 2.29 -11.02
N GLY A 206 -12.56 2.41 -9.74
CA GLY A 206 -11.37 1.83 -9.16
C GLY A 206 -11.24 2.12 -7.68
N ASP A 207 -10.19 1.57 -7.10
CA ASP A 207 -9.86 1.69 -5.70
C ASP A 207 -8.34 1.64 -5.53
N ILE A 208 -7.88 2.30 -4.47
CA ILE A 208 -6.52 2.18 -3.95
C ILE A 208 -6.65 1.63 -2.54
N THR A 209 -6.02 0.49 -2.28
CA THR A 209 -5.95 -0.08 -0.93
C THR A 209 -4.55 0.06 -0.38
N LEU A 210 -4.43 0.37 0.91
CA LEU A 210 -3.14 0.56 1.58
C LEU A 210 -3.13 -0.19 2.90
N GLN A 211 -2.01 -0.85 3.20
CA GLN A 211 -1.74 -1.42 4.50
C GLN A 211 -0.33 -1.04 4.97
N PRO A 212 -0.12 -0.78 6.26
CA PRO A 212 1.22 -0.55 6.79
C PRO A 212 2.11 -1.77 6.52
N VAL A 213 3.35 -1.54 6.08
CA VAL A 213 4.34 -2.63 5.99
C VAL A 213 4.65 -3.09 7.42
N PRO A 214 4.50 -4.39 7.75
CA PRO A 214 4.84 -4.88 9.07
C PRO A 214 6.28 -4.51 9.44
N GLU A 215 6.47 -4.04 10.67
CA GLU A 215 7.82 -3.74 11.16
C GLU A 215 8.71 -4.99 10.98
N PRO A 216 9.94 -4.83 10.45
CA PRO A 216 10.80 -5.98 10.21
C PRO A 216 11.00 -6.77 11.50
N SER A 217 10.95 -8.09 11.39
CA SER A 217 11.20 -9.05 12.48
C SER A 217 12.56 -8.87 13.15
N SER A 218 13.44 -8.00 12.62
CA SER A 218 14.67 -7.57 13.26
C SER A 218 14.46 -6.96 14.63
N LEU A 219 13.35 -6.25 14.89
CA LEU A 219 13.05 -5.74 16.24
C LEU A 219 12.73 -6.87 17.22
N MET A 220 11.95 -7.85 16.78
CA MET A 220 11.72 -9.08 17.56
C MET A 220 13.04 -9.83 17.77
N LEU A 221 13.88 -9.96 16.74
CA LEU A 221 15.16 -10.64 16.82
C LEU A 221 16.13 -9.92 17.77
N ALA A 222 16.18 -8.60 17.73
CA ALA A 222 16.96 -7.79 18.66
C ALA A 222 16.47 -8.00 20.10
N GLY A 223 15.15 -7.97 20.32
CA GLY A 223 14.54 -8.27 21.62
C GLY A 223 14.92 -9.66 22.14
N VAL A 224 14.80 -10.68 21.29
CA VAL A 224 15.21 -12.06 21.63
C VAL A 224 16.70 -12.14 21.93
N GLY A 225 17.55 -11.46 21.15
CA GLY A 225 18.99 -11.38 21.36
C GLY A 225 19.37 -10.80 22.73
N VAL A 226 18.70 -9.72 23.16
CA VAL A 226 18.91 -9.11 24.48
C VAL A 226 18.52 -10.08 25.60
N VAL A 227 17.37 -10.74 25.49
CA VAL A 227 16.92 -11.72 26.50
C VAL A 227 17.92 -12.88 26.65
N ILE A 228 18.42 -13.41 25.53
CA ILE A 228 19.43 -14.48 25.53
C ILE A 228 20.73 -14.00 26.21
N ALA A 229 21.20 -12.79 25.86
CA ALA A 229 22.42 -12.23 26.44
C ALA A 229 22.30 -12.02 27.95
N LEU A 230 21.16 -11.50 28.43
CA LEU A 230 20.87 -11.33 29.86
C LEU A 230 20.82 -12.67 30.60
N ALA A 231 20.16 -13.68 30.04
CA ALA A 231 20.09 -15.00 30.62
C ALA A 231 21.49 -15.65 30.74
N TYR A 232 22.32 -15.49 29.72
CA TYR A 232 23.70 -15.98 29.73
C TYR A 232 24.57 -15.23 30.75
N GLY A 233 24.49 -13.90 30.79
CA GLY A 233 25.22 -13.06 31.74
C GLY A 233 24.86 -13.35 33.19
N TRP A 234 23.57 -13.57 33.49
CA TRP A 234 23.10 -13.94 34.81
C TRP A 234 23.62 -15.32 35.24
N ARG A 235 23.59 -16.30 34.34
CA ARG A 235 24.17 -17.63 34.59
C ARG A 235 25.67 -17.56 34.90
N TRP A 236 26.40 -16.69 34.20
CA TRP A 236 27.83 -16.52 34.42
C TRP A 236 28.15 -15.86 35.77
N ARG A 237 27.37 -14.85 36.19
CA ARG A 237 27.51 -14.24 37.52
C ARG A 237 27.33 -15.24 38.65
N ARG A 238 26.35 -16.15 38.56
CA ARG A 238 26.10 -17.20 39.57
C ARG A 238 27.23 -18.23 39.71
N ARG A 239 28.16 -18.29 38.74
CA ARG A 239 29.30 -19.24 38.76
C ARG A 239 30.57 -18.64 39.35
N ARG A 240 30.58 -17.34 39.69
CA ARG A 240 31.73 -16.75 40.37
C ARG A 240 31.72 -17.19 41.85
N PRO A 241 32.80 -17.81 42.36
CA PRO A 241 32.90 -18.11 43.79
C PRO A 241 32.90 -16.81 44.59
N ALA A 242 32.21 -16.80 45.73
CA ALA A 242 32.29 -15.69 46.68
C ALA A 242 33.75 -15.62 47.18
N ALA A 243 34.39 -14.48 46.96
CA ALA A 243 35.70 -14.16 47.52
C ALA A 243 35.53 -13.77 48.99
#